data_AF-A0A212CLR4-F1
#
_entry.id   AF-A0A212CLR4-F1
#
_cell.length_a   1.000
_cell.length_b   1.000
_cell.length_c   1.000
_cell.angle_alpha   90.00
_cell.angle_beta   90.00
_cell.angle_gamma   90.00
#
_symmetry.space_group_name_H-M   'P 1'
#
loop_
_entity.id
_entity.type
_entity.pdbx_description
1 polymer ?
#
loop_
_entity_poly.entity_id
_entity_poly.type
_entity_poly.pdbx_seq_one_letter_code
_entity_poly.pdbx_strand_id
1 'polypeptide(L)'
;EFIEELLSPPFGGLVAFVKEAEALIERGQAERLRGEEARVTQLIRGFGSSWKSSVESLSQDVMRSFTNFRNGTSIIQGALTQLIQLYHRFHRVLSQPQLRALPARAELINIHHLMVELKKHKPNF
;
A
#
# COMPACT_ATOMS: atom_id res chain seq x y z
N GLU A 1 8.92 2.49 12.86
CA GLU A 1 10.30 2.56 12.34
C GLU A 1 10.63 1.45 11.36
N PHE A 2 11.23 0.31 11.73
CA PHE A 2 11.80 -0.61 10.73
C PHE A 2 10.85 -1.11 9.62
N ILE A 3 9.60 -1.46 9.95
CA ILE A 3 8.62 -1.93 8.94
C ILE A 3 8.18 -0.80 8.00
N GLU A 4 8.07 0.43 8.50
CA GLU A 4 7.75 1.58 7.65
C GLU A 4 8.92 1.90 6.73
N GLU A 5 10.16 1.76 7.20
CA GLU A 5 11.36 1.92 6.39
C GLU A 5 11.46 0.85 5.30
N LEU A 6 11.05 -0.39 5.58
CA LEU A 6 10.97 -1.46 4.58
C LEU A 6 9.91 -1.19 3.49
N LEU A 7 8.78 -0.58 3.84
CA LEU A 7 7.69 -0.28 2.91
C LEU A 7 7.91 1.04 2.16
N SER A 8 8.77 1.93 2.66
CA SER A 8 8.98 3.27 2.11
C SER A 8 9.53 3.27 0.67
N PRO A 9 10.55 2.48 0.29
CA PRO A 9 11.07 2.50 -1.07
C PRO A 9 10.02 2.14 -2.14
N PRO A 10 9.24 1.04 -1.99
CA PRO A 10 8.23 0.68 -2.99
C PRO A 10 6.87 1.40 -2.85
N PHE A 11 6.51 1.84 -1.64
CA PHE A 11 5.16 2.34 -1.34
C PHE A 11 5.13 3.74 -0.72
N GLY A 12 6.26 4.43 -0.58
CA GLY A 12 6.36 5.72 0.10
C GLY A 12 5.46 6.79 -0.50
N GLY A 13 5.33 6.85 -1.84
CA GLY A 13 4.41 7.77 -2.52
C GLY A 13 2.95 7.51 -2.17
N LEU A 14 2.57 6.24 -2.02
CA LEU A 14 1.22 5.83 -1.60
C LEU A 14 0.98 6.17 -0.13
N VAL A 15 1.96 5.89 0.75
CA VAL A 15 1.91 6.23 2.18
C VAL A 15 1.74 7.74 2.38
N ALA A 16 2.55 8.55 1.70
CA ALA A 16 2.49 10.00 1.78
C ALA A 16 1.11 10.51 1.36
N PHE A 17 0.63 10.09 0.19
CA PHE A 17 -0.68 10.49 -0.30
C PHE A 17 -1.82 10.10 0.67
N VAL A 18 -1.83 8.87 1.19
CA VAL A 18 -2.87 8.44 2.13
C VAL A 18 -2.84 9.30 3.40
N LYS A 19 -1.67 9.55 3.99
CA LYS A 19 -1.54 10.40 5.19
C LYS A 19 -2.00 11.84 4.92
N GLU A 20 -1.59 12.42 3.79
CA GLU A 20 -2.00 13.77 3.38
C GLU A 20 -3.52 13.86 3.16
N ALA A 21 -4.09 12.88 2.47
CA ALA A 21 -5.51 12.84 2.17
C ALA A 21 -6.37 12.61 3.40
N GLU A 22 -5.96 11.71 4.31
CA GLU A 22 -6.62 11.49 5.60
C GLU A 22 -6.62 12.80 6.42
N ALA A 23 -5.48 13.49 6.51
CA ALA A 23 -5.39 14.77 7.21
C ALA A 23 -6.29 15.86 6.59
N LEU A 24 -6.42 15.92 5.27
CA LEU A 24 -7.33 16.83 4.59
C LEU A 24 -8.80 16.51 4.89
N ILE A 25 -9.16 15.22 4.90
CA ILE A 25 -10.51 14.76 5.23
C ILE A 25 -10.86 15.09 6.68
N GLU A 26 -9.97 14.80 7.63
CA GLU A 26 -10.16 15.09 9.06
C GLU A 26 -10.32 16.59 9.34
N ARG A 27 -9.66 17.44 8.55
CA ARG A 27 -9.78 18.91 8.64
C ARG A 27 -10.99 19.48 7.91
N GLY A 28 -11.83 18.64 7.29
CA GLY A 28 -12.96 19.08 6.47
C GLY A 28 -12.56 19.74 5.14
N GLN A 29 -11.32 19.56 4.70
CA GLN A 29 -10.75 20.13 3.47
C GLN A 29 -10.70 19.13 2.31
N ALA A 30 -11.60 18.15 2.30
CA ALA A 30 -11.65 17.09 1.29
C ALA A 30 -11.79 17.63 -0.15
N GLU A 31 -12.34 18.84 -0.35
CA GLU A 31 -12.41 19.51 -1.66
C GLU A 31 -11.04 19.65 -2.34
N ARG A 32 -9.95 19.77 -1.57
CA ARG A 32 -8.58 19.84 -2.11
C ARG A 32 -8.15 18.56 -2.83
N LEU A 33 -8.80 17.42 -2.55
CA LEU A 33 -8.52 16.15 -3.22
C LEU A 33 -8.85 16.16 -4.71
N ARG A 34 -9.74 17.06 -5.18
CA ARG A 34 -10.00 17.21 -6.63
C ARG A 34 -8.74 17.60 -7.42
N GLY A 35 -7.78 18.28 -6.80
CA GLY A 35 -6.51 18.63 -7.45
C GLY A 35 -5.54 17.44 -7.60
N GLU A 36 -5.76 16.35 -6.86
CA GLU A 36 -4.82 15.22 -6.78
C GLU A 36 -5.14 14.10 -7.78
N GLU A 37 -6.12 14.26 -8.67
CA GLU A 37 -6.58 13.22 -9.60
C GLU A 37 -5.45 12.59 -10.44
N ALA A 38 -4.55 13.43 -10.96
CA ALA A 38 -3.40 12.98 -11.74
C ALA A 38 -2.42 12.14 -10.89
N ARG A 39 -2.12 12.61 -9.67
CA ARG A 39 -1.25 11.92 -8.71
C ARG A 39 -1.86 10.59 -8.30
N VAL A 40 -3.16 10.56 -7.99
CA VAL A 40 -3.92 9.36 -7.66
C VAL A 40 -3.88 8.35 -8.81
N THR A 41 -4.09 8.81 -10.04
CA THR A 41 -4.04 7.94 -11.23
C THR A 41 -2.66 7.29 -11.38
N GLN A 42 -1.59 8.07 -11.21
CA GLN A 42 -0.22 7.55 -11.23
C GLN A 42 0.02 6.54 -10.11
N LEU A 43 -0.48 6.79 -8.90
CA LEU A 43 -0.36 5.86 -7.77
C LEU A 43 -1.10 4.55 -8.01
N ILE A 44 -2.33 4.59 -8.56
CA ILE A 44 -3.10 3.38 -8.87
C ILE A 44 -2.36 2.52 -9.90
N ARG A 45 -1.95 3.13 -11.01
CA ARG A 45 -1.25 2.41 -12.10
C ARG A 45 0.13 1.92 -11.66
N GLY A 46 0.88 2.77 -10.99
CA GLY A 46 2.20 2.45 -10.44
C GLY A 46 2.12 1.27 -9.49
N PHE A 47 1.24 1.35 -8.48
CA PHE A 47 0.97 0.23 -7.58
C PHE A 47 0.54 -1.02 -8.36
N GLY A 48 -0.42 -0.88 -9.28
CA GLY A 48 -0.92 -1.93 -10.17
C GLY A 48 0.17 -2.75 -10.86
N SER A 49 1.19 -2.05 -11.35
CA SER A 49 2.29 -2.63 -12.13
C SER A 49 3.43 -3.23 -11.29
N SER A 50 3.71 -2.70 -10.09
CA SER A 50 4.95 -3.02 -9.37
C SER A 50 4.76 -3.75 -8.04
N TRP A 51 3.54 -3.78 -7.48
CA TRP A 51 3.33 -4.29 -6.12
C TRP A 51 3.80 -5.74 -5.92
N LYS A 52 3.63 -6.63 -6.92
CA LYS A 52 4.05 -8.04 -6.83
C LYS A 52 5.57 -8.15 -6.71
N SER A 53 6.30 -7.51 -7.63
CA SER A 53 7.77 -7.51 -7.59
C SER A 53 8.30 -6.83 -6.34
N SER A 54 7.66 -5.76 -5.87
CA SER A 54 8.03 -5.07 -4.64
C SER A 54 7.85 -5.96 -3.39
N VAL A 55 6.76 -6.74 -3.33
CA VAL A 55 6.52 -7.71 -2.24
C VAL A 55 7.53 -8.86 -2.29
N GLU A 56 7.86 -9.36 -3.49
CA GLU A 56 8.87 -10.40 -3.64
C GLU A 56 10.26 -9.91 -3.19
N SER A 57 10.68 -8.72 -3.64
CA SER A 57 11.94 -8.09 -3.22
C SER A 57 11.98 -7.90 -1.70
N LEU A 58 10.90 -7.37 -1.12
CA LEU A 58 10.76 -7.19 0.33
C LEU A 58 10.95 -8.52 1.08
N SER A 59 10.33 -9.59 0.60
CA SER A 59 10.50 -10.93 1.18
C SER A 59 11.96 -11.39 1.12
N GLN A 60 12.61 -11.23 -0.04
CA GLN A 60 14.03 -11.58 -0.18
C GLN A 60 14.94 -10.76 0.73
N ASP A 61 14.71 -9.45 0.83
CA ASP A 61 15.54 -8.55 1.63
C ASP A 61 15.44 -8.86 3.12
N VAL A 62 14.23 -9.18 3.61
CA VAL A 62 14.05 -9.63 5.00
C VAL A 62 14.73 -10.97 5.23
N MET A 63 14.59 -11.94 4.31
CA MET A 63 15.24 -13.24 4.44
C MET A 63 16.78 -13.15 4.41
N ARG A 64 17.35 -12.18 3.67
CA ARG A 64 18.80 -11.91 3.66
C ARG A 64 19.28 -11.20 4.92
N SER A 65 18.48 -10.25 5.42
CA SER A 65 18.84 -9.42 6.56
C SER A 65 18.69 -10.14 7.90
N PHE A 66 17.81 -11.15 7.98
CA PHE A 66 17.55 -11.91 9.19
C PHE A 66 17.83 -13.39 8.98
N THR A 67 19.04 -13.82 9.36
CA THR A 67 19.43 -15.25 9.38
C THR A 67 18.62 -16.08 10.37
N ASN A 68 18.01 -15.45 11.39
CA ASN A 68 17.03 -16.09 12.26
C ASN A 68 15.66 -16.14 11.58
N PHE A 69 15.30 -17.35 11.14
CA PHE A 69 14.09 -17.65 10.39
C PHE A 69 12.79 -17.20 11.09
N ARG A 70 12.72 -17.30 12.44
CA ARG A 70 11.55 -16.91 13.23
C ARG A 70 11.36 -15.39 13.21
N ASN A 71 12.45 -14.64 13.34
CA ASN A 71 12.42 -13.18 13.33
C ASN A 71 12.08 -12.63 11.92
N GLY A 72 12.71 -13.18 10.87
CA GLY A 72 12.42 -12.78 9.49
C GLY A 72 10.95 -13.00 9.11
N THR A 73 10.38 -14.14 9.53
CA THR A 73 8.96 -14.44 9.34
C THR A 73 8.05 -13.41 10.00
N SER A 74 8.26 -13.08 11.28
CA SER A 74 7.45 -12.09 11.99
C SER A 74 7.53 -10.70 11.34
N ILE A 75 8.71 -10.31 10.83
CA ILE A 75 8.92 -9.03 10.16
C ILE A 75 8.17 -8.96 8.82
N ILE A 76 8.30 -9.99 7.97
CA ILE A 76 7.53 -10.08 6.71
C ILE A 76 6.03 -10.03 7.02
N GLN A 77 5.56 -10.79 8.00
CA GLN A 77 4.14 -10.75 8.37
C GLN A 77 3.68 -9.35 8.81
N GLY A 78 4.49 -8.65 9.61
CA GLY A 78 4.23 -7.28 10.01
C GLY A 78 4.15 -6.33 8.81
N ALA A 79 5.10 -6.43 7.87
CA ALA A 79 5.13 -5.60 6.67
C ALA A 79 3.95 -5.86 5.73
N LEU A 80 3.62 -7.14 5.46
CA LEU A 80 2.45 -7.50 4.65
C LEU A 80 1.14 -7.02 5.30
N THR A 81 1.03 -7.11 6.62
CA THR A 81 -0.14 -6.61 7.36
C THR A 81 -0.26 -5.10 7.21
N GLN A 82 0.84 -4.35 7.39
CA GLN A 82 0.84 -2.90 7.20
C GLN A 82 0.50 -2.49 5.75
N LEU A 83 0.97 -3.26 4.76
CA LEU A 83 0.62 -3.02 3.35
C LEU A 83 -0.88 -3.18 3.10
N ILE A 84 -1.51 -4.22 3.67
CA ILE A 84 -2.97 -4.42 3.57
C ILE A 84 -3.72 -3.26 4.22
N GLN A 85 -3.29 -2.83 5.42
CA GLN A 85 -3.90 -1.69 6.12
C GLN A 85 -3.74 -0.38 5.34
N LEU A 86 -2.57 -0.14 4.75
CA LEU A 86 -2.33 1.00 3.87
C LEU A 86 -3.29 0.98 2.67
N TYR A 87 -3.45 -0.18 2.03
CA TYR A 87 -4.31 -0.31 0.86
C TYR A 87 -5.80 -0.14 1.20
N HIS A 88 -6.25 -0.60 2.38
CA HIS A 88 -7.59 -0.31 2.90
C HIS A 88 -7.82 1.20 3.09
N ARG A 89 -6.87 1.89 3.73
CA ARG A 89 -6.94 3.35 3.92
C ARG A 89 -6.96 4.09 2.59
N PHE A 90 -6.16 3.64 1.62
CA PHE A 90 -6.20 4.17 0.27
C PHE A 90 -7.58 4.01 -0.38
N HIS A 91 -8.19 2.83 -0.31
CA HIS A 91 -9.56 2.61 -0.79
C HIS A 91 -10.59 3.51 -0.10
N ARG A 92 -10.43 3.77 1.21
CA ARG A 92 -11.31 4.68 1.97
C ARG A 92 -11.18 6.12 1.48
N VAL A 93 -9.97 6.59 1.23
CA VAL A 93 -9.70 7.90 0.63
C VAL A 93 -10.33 7.98 -0.77
N LEU A 94 -10.18 6.95 -1.61
CA LEU A 94 -10.78 6.91 -2.95
C LEU A 94 -12.30 6.80 -2.96
N SER A 95 -12.92 6.53 -1.80
CA SER A 95 -14.37 6.51 -1.65
C SER A 95 -14.94 7.91 -1.40
N GLN A 96 -14.09 8.92 -1.20
CA GLN A 96 -14.53 10.31 -1.05
C GLN A 96 -15.20 10.81 -2.35
N PRO A 97 -16.25 11.65 -2.24
CA PRO A 97 -16.98 12.17 -3.40
C PRO A 97 -16.07 12.84 -4.43
N GLN A 98 -15.03 13.53 -3.97
CA GLN A 98 -14.09 14.29 -4.79
C GLN A 98 -13.24 13.42 -5.72
N LEU A 99 -13.02 12.15 -5.35
CA LEU A 99 -12.25 11.18 -6.13
C LEU A 99 -13.14 10.11 -6.76
N ARG A 100 -14.44 10.11 -6.48
CA ARG A 100 -15.37 9.04 -6.87
C ARG A 100 -15.49 8.88 -8.38
N ALA A 101 -15.43 9.98 -9.13
CA ALA A 101 -15.57 10.02 -10.59
C ALA A 101 -14.29 9.63 -11.35
N LEU A 102 -13.17 9.41 -10.65
CA LEU A 102 -11.89 9.13 -11.28
C LEU A 102 -11.91 7.81 -12.07
N PRO A 103 -11.68 7.82 -13.40
CA PRO A 103 -11.72 6.61 -14.23
C PRO A 103 -10.71 5.55 -13.81
N ALA A 104 -9.54 5.99 -13.32
CA ALA A 104 -8.47 5.11 -12.86
C ALA A 104 -8.89 4.17 -11.72
N ARG A 105 -10.00 4.44 -11.02
CA ARG A 105 -10.53 3.52 -10.00
C ARG A 105 -10.91 2.15 -10.56
N ALA A 106 -11.25 2.06 -11.85
CA ALA A 106 -11.49 0.78 -12.52
C ALA A 106 -10.22 -0.08 -12.61
N GLU A 107 -9.04 0.52 -12.51
CA GLU A 107 -7.73 -0.14 -12.56
C GLU A 107 -7.24 -0.58 -11.16
N LEU A 108 -8.03 -0.33 -10.10
CA LEU A 108 -7.68 -0.74 -8.74
C LEU A 108 -7.61 -2.26 -8.63
N ILE A 109 -6.55 -2.73 -7.98
CA ILE A 109 -6.43 -4.14 -7.64
C ILE A 109 -7.48 -4.49 -6.62
N ASN A 110 -8.18 -5.60 -6.86
CA ASN A 110 -9.12 -6.14 -5.89
C ASN A 110 -8.38 -6.52 -4.60
N ILE A 111 -8.84 -5.98 -3.47
CA ILE A 111 -8.20 -6.21 -2.18
C ILE A 111 -8.12 -7.69 -1.79
N HIS A 112 -9.07 -8.52 -2.21
CA HIS A 112 -9.02 -9.96 -1.99
C HIS A 112 -7.90 -10.61 -2.80
N HIS A 113 -7.70 -10.16 -4.04
CA HIS A 113 -6.59 -10.63 -4.87
C HIS A 113 -5.24 -10.25 -4.22
N LEU A 114 -5.12 -9.01 -3.75
CA LEU A 114 -3.95 -8.57 -2.99
C LEU A 114 -3.72 -9.49 -1.78
N MET A 115 -4.72 -9.68 -0.92
CA MET A 115 -4.60 -10.53 0.27
C MET A 115 -4.23 -11.98 -0.04
N VAL A 116 -4.78 -12.57 -1.11
CA VAL A 116 -4.47 -13.95 -1.51
C VAL A 116 -3.02 -14.06 -1.97
N GLU A 117 -2.53 -13.12 -2.77
CA GLU A 117 -1.13 -13.11 -3.20
C GLU A 117 -0.18 -12.88 -2.03
N LEU A 118 -0.47 -11.92 -1.14
CA LEU A 118 0.36 -11.68 0.05
C LEU A 118 0.40 -12.90 0.99
N LYS A 119 -0.66 -13.70 1.06
CA LYS A 119 -0.67 -14.96 1.82
C LYS A 119 0.33 -15.99 1.28
N LYS A 120 0.67 -15.99 -0.02
CA LYS A 120 1.69 -16.88 -0.58
C LYS A 120 3.09 -16.58 -0.05
N HIS A 121 3.33 -15.33 0.33
CA HIS A 121 4.60 -14.89 0.91
C HIS A 121 4.66 -15.06 2.43
N LYS A 122 3.55 -15.47 3.08
CA LYS A 122 3.65 -15.98 4.44
C LYS A 122 4.32 -17.35 4.37
N PRO A 123 5.44 -17.58 5.08
CA PRO A 123 5.94 -18.93 5.22
C PRO A 123 4.87 -19.74 5.98
N ASN A 124 4.27 -20.72 5.31
CA ASN A 124 3.45 -21.74 5.94
C ASN A 124 4.37 -22.54 6.87
N PHE A 125 4.25 -22.33 8.18
CA PHE A 125 4.75 -23.25 9.20
C PHE A 125 3.55 -23.76 9.97
#